data_AF-A0A358C7J5-F1
#
_entry.id   AF-A0A358C7J5-F1
#
_cell.length_a   1.000
_cell.length_b   1.000
_cell.length_c   1.000
_cell.angle_alpha   90.00
_cell.angle_beta   90.00
_cell.angle_gamma   90.00
#
_symmetry.space_group_name_H-M   'P 1'
#
loop_
_entity.id
_entity.type
_entity.pdbx_description
1 polymer ?
#
loop_
_entity_poly.entity_id
_entity_poly.type
_entity_poly.pdbx_seq_one_letter_code
_entity_poly.pdbx_strand_id
1 'polypeptide(L)'
;MAEPLLVLDTNVVLDLLHFDDAVAQPLRHALETGRVCCVVTEATQAEWRRVLAYPEFGLDVAQQAALFARYQALSVRVNAADAVAELPRCSDPDDQKFIDLAAASAAQGLVSKDRAVLKLRRRCAPRFRIMTPLEAVRWVDGLSG
;
A
#
# COMPACT_ATOMS: atom_id res chain seq x y z
N MET A 1 -12.79 -10.18 -14.90
CA MET A 1 -11.52 -10.55 -14.25
C MET A 1 -11.46 -9.79 -12.94
N ALA A 2 -10.92 -10.37 -11.86
CA ALA A 2 -10.76 -9.63 -10.62
C ALA A 2 -9.77 -8.46 -10.83
N GLU A 3 -10.07 -7.31 -10.25
CA GLU A 3 -9.19 -6.13 -10.31
C GLU A 3 -7.84 -6.46 -9.68
N PRO A 4 -6.72 -6.00 -10.27
CA PRO A 4 -5.41 -6.25 -9.68
C PRO A 4 -5.30 -5.64 -8.28
N LEU A 5 -4.83 -6.46 -7.34
CA LEU A 5 -4.64 -6.10 -5.94
C LEU A 5 -3.27 -5.47 -5.73
N LEU A 6 -3.26 -4.37 -4.98
CA LEU A 6 -2.06 -3.69 -4.52
C LEU A 6 -2.02 -3.61 -3.00
N VAL A 7 -0.82 -3.70 -2.44
CA VAL A 7 -0.53 -3.26 -1.07
C VAL A 7 0.18 -1.92 -1.15
N LEU A 8 -0.24 -0.97 -0.32
CA LEU A 8 0.40 0.33 -0.21
C LEU A 8 1.08 0.44 1.15
N ASP A 9 2.36 0.78 1.13
CA ASP A 9 3.08 1.28 2.29
C ASP A 9 2.41 2.56 2.81
N THR A 10 2.33 2.72 4.13
CA THR A 10 1.74 3.90 4.81
C THR A 10 2.30 5.22 4.27
N ASN A 11 3.58 5.24 3.94
CA ASN A 11 4.26 6.40 3.36
C ASN A 11 3.73 6.80 1.98
N VAL A 12 3.25 5.83 1.20
CA VAL A 12 2.59 6.07 -0.10
C VAL A 12 1.14 6.53 0.13
N VAL A 13 0.47 6.01 1.17
CA VAL A 13 -0.88 6.47 1.55
C VAL A 13 -0.89 7.94 1.96
N LEU A 14 0.14 8.41 2.68
CA LEU A 14 0.35 9.83 2.98
C LEU A 14 0.47 10.66 1.70
N ASP A 15 1.29 10.22 0.74
CA ASP A 15 1.46 10.91 -0.54
C ASP A 15 0.14 11.03 -1.30
N LEU A 16 -0.69 9.98 -1.30
CA LEU A 16 -1.99 9.95 -2.00
C LEU A 16 -3.06 10.83 -1.34
N LEU A 17 -3.12 10.86 -0.01
CA LEU A 17 -4.28 11.38 0.72
C LEU A 17 -4.02 12.66 1.51
N HIS A 18 -2.82 12.83 2.03
CA HIS A 18 -2.46 13.97 2.88
C HIS A 18 -1.63 15.02 2.12
N PHE A 19 -0.57 14.59 1.43
CA PHE A 19 0.32 15.50 0.69
C PHE A 19 -0.18 15.82 -0.73
N ASP A 20 -1.10 15.00 -1.26
CA ASP A 20 -1.63 15.11 -2.62
C ASP A 20 -0.51 15.18 -3.68
N ASP A 21 0.48 14.29 -3.53
CA ASP A 21 1.68 14.25 -4.38
C ASP A 21 1.30 13.99 -5.85
N ALA A 22 1.77 14.87 -6.74
CA ALA A 22 1.46 14.82 -8.17
C ALA A 22 1.92 13.54 -8.87
N VAL A 23 2.99 12.89 -8.40
CA VAL A 23 3.47 11.61 -8.93
C VAL A 23 2.53 10.48 -8.53
N ALA A 24 1.94 10.56 -7.34
CA ALA A 24 1.01 9.55 -6.80
C ALA A 24 -0.45 9.76 -7.25
N GLN A 25 -0.84 10.97 -7.66
CA GLN A 25 -2.21 11.30 -8.10
C GLN A 25 -2.80 10.31 -9.14
N PRO A 26 -2.08 9.85 -10.18
CA PRO A 26 -2.63 8.87 -11.12
C PRO A 26 -2.94 7.52 -10.46
N LEU A 27 -2.15 7.10 -9.46
CA LEU A 27 -2.41 5.87 -8.70
C LEU A 27 -3.67 6.02 -7.82
N ARG A 28 -3.88 7.20 -7.22
CA ARG A 28 -5.11 7.53 -6.49
C ARG A 28 -6.33 7.44 -7.41
N HIS A 29 -6.25 8.00 -8.61
CA HIS A 29 -7.34 7.93 -9.59
C HIS A 29 -7.64 6.48 -10.00
N ALA A 30 -6.61 5.63 -10.14
CA ALA A 30 -6.78 4.22 -10.43
C ALA A 30 -7.50 3.45 -9.32
N LEU A 31 -7.25 3.79 -8.05
CA LEU A 31 -7.97 3.25 -6.89
C LEU A 31 -9.43 3.74 -6.88
N GLU A 32 -9.65 5.04 -7.09
CA GLU A 32 -10.97 5.67 -7.09
C GLU A 32 -11.87 5.13 -8.23
N THR A 33 -11.28 4.70 -9.35
CA THR A 33 -12.00 4.17 -10.52
C THR A 33 -12.08 2.63 -10.56
N GLY A 34 -11.54 1.92 -9.57
CA GLY A 34 -11.53 0.46 -9.55
C GLY A 34 -10.64 -0.18 -10.62
N ARG A 35 -9.66 0.55 -11.17
CA ARG A 35 -8.67 -0.07 -12.08
C ARG A 35 -7.71 -0.99 -11.33
N VAL A 36 -7.51 -0.71 -10.04
CA VAL A 36 -6.78 -1.52 -9.08
C VAL A 36 -7.47 -1.41 -7.73
N CYS A 37 -7.30 -2.42 -6.88
CA CYS A 37 -7.88 -2.45 -5.54
C CYS A 37 -6.76 -2.52 -4.49
N CYS A 38 -6.75 -1.59 -3.54
CA CYS A 38 -5.84 -1.66 -2.40
C CYS A 38 -6.35 -2.68 -1.38
N VAL A 39 -5.47 -3.54 -0.86
CA VAL A 39 -5.80 -4.45 0.25
C VAL A 39 -5.12 -4.02 1.53
N VAL A 40 -5.82 -4.19 2.65
CA VAL A 40 -5.36 -3.82 3.99
C VAL A 40 -5.71 -4.89 5.01
N THR A 41 -4.94 -4.97 6.09
CA THR A 41 -5.30 -5.75 7.28
C THR A 41 -5.66 -4.83 8.44
N GLU A 42 -6.09 -5.41 9.55
CA GLU A 42 -6.23 -4.68 10.80
C GLU A 42 -4.92 -4.02 11.24
N ALA A 43 -3.79 -4.71 11.07
CA ALA A 43 -2.48 -4.22 11.48
C ALA A 43 -2.05 -3.00 10.66
N THR A 44 -2.25 -3.01 9.33
CA THR A 44 -1.91 -1.86 8.49
C THR A 44 -2.85 -0.68 8.71
N GLN A 45 -4.15 -0.93 8.98
CA GLN A 45 -5.07 0.14 9.37
C GLN A 45 -4.75 0.74 10.74
N ALA A 46 -4.36 -0.08 11.72
CA ALA A 46 -3.96 0.40 13.03
C ALA A 46 -2.69 1.26 12.95
N GLU A 47 -1.73 0.87 12.11
CA GLU A 47 -0.56 1.69 11.82
C GLU A 47 -0.96 3.03 11.20
N TRP A 48 -1.82 3.02 10.18
CA TRP A 48 -2.30 4.24 9.55
C TRP A 48 -2.93 5.20 10.56
N ARG A 49 -3.77 4.68 11.47
CA ARG A 49 -4.36 5.47 12.55
C ARG A 49 -3.32 6.09 13.48
N ARG A 50 -2.23 5.37 13.80
CA ARG A 50 -1.14 5.91 14.62
C ARG A 50 -0.37 7.00 13.89
N VAL A 51 -0.03 6.78 12.62
CA VAL A 51 0.68 7.76 11.79
C VAL A 51 -0.11 9.06 11.68
N LEU A 52 -1.42 9.00 11.42
CA LEU A 52 -2.28 10.18 11.39
C LEU A 52 -2.28 10.99 12.71
N ALA A 53 -1.97 10.36 13.84
CA ALA A 53 -1.91 11.01 15.14
C ALA A 53 -0.54 11.63 15.45
N TYR A 54 0.48 11.49 14.59
CA TYR A 54 1.78 12.10 14.81
C TYR A 54 1.70 13.63 14.71
N PRO A 55 2.23 14.37 15.71
CA PRO A 55 2.13 15.83 15.75
C PRO A 55 2.73 16.54 14.53
N GLU A 56 3.74 15.94 13.89
CA GLU A 56 4.42 16.47 12.72
C GLU A 56 3.52 16.68 11.50
N PHE A 57 2.39 15.95 11.40
CA PHE A 57 1.42 16.14 10.32
C PHE A 57 0.42 17.27 10.61
N GLY A 58 0.37 17.80 11.84
CA GLY A 58 -0.50 18.93 12.19
C GLY A 58 -1.99 18.68 11.99
N LEU A 59 -2.43 17.42 12.08
CA LEU A 59 -3.81 17.02 11.81
C LEU A 59 -4.68 17.09 13.07
N ASP A 60 -5.80 17.81 12.99
CA ASP A 60 -6.84 17.74 14.01
C ASP A 60 -7.63 16.42 13.95
N VAL A 61 -8.45 16.17 14.97
CA VAL A 61 -9.23 14.92 15.09
C VAL A 61 -10.18 14.72 13.88
N ALA A 62 -10.75 15.79 13.34
CA ALA A 62 -11.67 15.70 12.21
C ALA A 62 -10.93 15.35 10.91
N GLN A 63 -9.75 15.93 10.69
CA GLN A 63 -8.88 15.62 9.56
C GLN A 63 -8.35 14.19 9.63
N GLN A 64 -7.93 13.72 10.81
CA GLN A 64 -7.53 12.32 11.03
C GLN A 64 -8.68 11.36 10.70
N ALA A 65 -9.89 11.63 11.19
CA ALA A 65 -11.06 10.81 10.91
C ALA A 65 -11.41 10.79 9.42
N ALA A 66 -11.34 11.94 8.75
CA ALA A 66 -11.62 12.06 7.32
C ALA A 66 -10.60 11.26 6.47
N LEU A 67 -9.30 11.40 6.75
CA LEU A 67 -8.25 10.66 6.06
C LEU A 67 -8.34 9.15 6.32
N PHE A 68 -8.67 8.76 7.55
CA PHE A 68 -8.88 7.35 7.89
C PHE A 68 -10.07 6.76 7.13
N ALA A 69 -11.23 7.44 7.12
CA ALA A 69 -12.42 7.01 6.38
C ALA A 69 -12.16 6.95 4.88
N ARG A 70 -11.41 7.91 4.35
CA ARG A 70 -11.06 7.97 2.93
C ARG A 70 -10.16 6.81 2.51
N TYR A 71 -9.14 6.47 3.30
CA TYR A 71 -8.33 5.29 3.00
C TYR A 71 -9.14 4.00 3.09
N GLN A 72 -10.06 3.91 4.06
CA GLN A 72 -10.98 2.79 4.17
C GLN A 72 -11.87 2.63 2.93
N ALA A 73 -12.38 3.74 2.37
CA ALA A 73 -13.20 3.70 1.16
C ALA A 73 -12.42 3.28 -0.10
N LEU A 74 -11.10 3.49 -0.12
CA LEU A 74 -10.20 3.13 -1.22
C LEU A 74 -9.57 1.73 -1.07
N SER A 75 -9.91 0.99 0.00
CA SER A 75 -9.28 -0.29 0.30
C SER A 75 -10.28 -1.36 0.71
N VAL A 76 -9.90 -2.61 0.47
CA VAL A 76 -10.63 -3.79 0.92
C VAL A 76 -9.89 -4.43 2.08
N ARG A 77 -10.56 -4.57 3.22
CA ARG A 77 -10.00 -5.26 4.38
C ARG A 77 -10.02 -6.77 4.12
N VAL A 78 -8.85 -7.39 4.21
CA VAL A 78 -8.69 -8.85 4.10
C VAL A 78 -8.27 -9.43 5.43
N ASN A 79 -8.76 -10.63 5.72
CA ASN A 79 -8.22 -11.43 6.82
C ASN A 79 -7.05 -12.24 6.26
N ALA A 80 -5.84 -11.69 6.37
CA ALA A 80 -4.62 -12.40 6.02
C ALA A 80 -4.33 -13.43 7.12
N ALA A 81 -5.10 -14.52 7.13
CA ALA A 81 -4.82 -15.70 7.92
C ALA A 81 -3.95 -16.66 7.10
N ASP A 82 -2.97 -17.24 7.77
CA ASP A 82 -1.99 -18.22 7.32
C ASP A 82 -0.71 -17.69 6.68
N ALA A 83 0.40 -18.10 7.31
CA ALA A 83 1.76 -17.78 6.91
C ALA A 83 2.03 -18.32 5.50
N VAL A 84 2.29 -17.40 4.57
CA VAL A 84 2.86 -17.76 3.28
C VAL A 84 4.26 -18.31 3.50
N ALA A 85 4.62 -19.34 2.73
CA ALA A 85 5.95 -19.95 2.69
C ALA A 85 7.11 -18.94 2.84
N GLU A 86 8.21 -19.35 3.48
CA GLU A 86 9.39 -18.53 3.83
C GLU A 86 9.57 -17.26 2.99
N LEU A 87 9.01 -16.15 3.48
CA LEU A 87 9.16 -14.85 2.84
C LEU A 87 10.51 -14.23 3.20
N PRO A 88 11.10 -13.45 2.28
CA PRO A 88 12.25 -12.61 2.60
C PRO A 88 11.99 -11.75 3.83
N ARG A 89 12.87 -11.86 4.83
CA ARG A 89 12.86 -10.92 5.96
C ARG A 89 13.31 -9.54 5.50
N CYS A 90 12.48 -8.55 5.76
CA CYS A 90 12.86 -7.14 5.68
C CYS A 90 13.84 -6.82 6.80
N SER A 91 14.82 -5.97 6.52
CA SER A 91 15.73 -5.48 7.56
C SER A 91 15.05 -4.51 8.51
N ASP A 92 13.93 -3.91 8.10
CA ASP A 92 13.01 -3.19 8.96
C ASP A 92 11.85 -4.12 9.36
N PRO A 93 11.77 -4.55 10.64
CA PRO A 93 10.71 -5.44 11.11
C PRO A 93 9.31 -4.83 11.01
N ASP A 94 9.18 -3.51 11.09
CA ASP A 94 7.88 -2.86 10.97
C ASP A 94 7.35 -3.02 9.54
N ASP A 95 8.20 -2.93 8.53
CA ASP A 95 7.77 -3.09 7.13
C ASP A 95 7.45 -4.52 6.71
N GLN A 96 7.79 -5.53 7.54
CA GLN A 96 7.54 -6.93 7.21
C GLN A 96 6.05 -7.20 6.96
N LYS A 97 5.15 -6.50 7.67
CA LYS A 97 3.70 -6.71 7.54
C LYS A 97 3.16 -6.43 6.13
N PHE A 98 3.80 -5.53 5.38
CA PHE A 98 3.40 -5.21 4.00
C PHE A 98 3.85 -6.31 3.02
N ILE A 99 5.02 -6.91 3.26
CA ILE A 99 5.54 -8.06 2.51
C ILE A 99 4.62 -9.27 2.74
N ASP A 100 4.27 -9.52 4.00
CA ASP A 100 3.39 -10.62 4.40
C ASP A 100 1.99 -10.45 3.81
N LEU A 101 1.43 -9.24 3.87
CA LEU A 101 0.13 -8.92 3.28
C LEU A 101 0.13 -9.11 1.75
N ALA A 102 1.16 -8.63 1.05
CA ALA A 102 1.24 -8.76 -0.41
C ALA A 102 1.26 -10.23 -0.83
N ALA A 103 1.98 -11.06 -0.09
CA ALA A 103 2.03 -12.49 -0.32
C ALA A 103 0.68 -13.18 -0.01
N ALA A 104 0.10 -12.91 1.17
CA ALA A 104 -1.10 -13.59 1.66
C ALA A 104 -2.35 -13.26 0.82
N SER A 105 -2.40 -12.04 0.27
CA SER A 105 -3.49 -11.59 -0.60
C SER A 105 -3.29 -11.94 -2.07
N ALA A 106 -2.18 -12.60 -2.44
CA ALA A 106 -1.77 -12.80 -3.83
C ALA A 106 -1.78 -11.48 -4.64
N ALA A 107 -1.33 -10.38 -4.01
CA ALA A 107 -1.30 -9.08 -4.64
C ALA A 107 -0.35 -9.06 -5.84
N GLN A 108 -0.67 -8.28 -6.87
CA GLN A 108 0.22 -8.13 -8.02
C GLN A 108 1.42 -7.22 -7.70
N GLY A 109 1.29 -6.36 -6.69
CA GLY A 109 2.41 -5.58 -6.20
C GLY A 109 2.24 -4.92 -4.84
N LEU A 110 3.38 -4.59 -4.24
CA LEU A 110 3.56 -3.72 -3.09
C LEU A 110 4.18 -2.40 -3.58
N VAL A 111 3.54 -1.27 -3.27
CA VAL A 111 4.05 0.06 -3.59
C VAL A 111 4.68 0.66 -2.35
N SER A 112 5.96 1.02 -2.43
CA SER A 112 6.73 1.59 -1.31
C SER A 112 7.83 2.52 -1.81
N LYS A 113 8.22 3.48 -0.96
CA LYS A 113 9.41 4.32 -1.13
C LYS A 113 10.54 3.97 -0.16
N ASP A 114 10.32 3.00 0.74
CA ASP A 114 11.31 2.59 1.73
C ASP A 114 12.45 1.77 1.12
N ARG A 115 13.69 2.08 1.50
CA ARG A 115 14.87 1.44 0.90
C ARG A 115 15.05 -0.01 1.34
N ALA A 116 14.65 -0.38 2.56
CA ALA A 116 14.68 -1.76 3.04
C ALA A 116 13.68 -2.63 2.27
N VAL A 117 12.46 -2.14 2.06
CA VAL A 117 11.43 -2.80 1.25
C VAL A 117 11.88 -2.93 -0.21
N LEU A 118 12.35 -1.84 -0.81
CA LEU A 118 12.79 -1.80 -2.21
C LEU A 118 13.95 -2.78 -2.50
N LYS A 119 14.82 -3.06 -1.53
CA LYS A 119 15.90 -4.07 -1.68
C LYS A 119 15.38 -5.49 -1.85
N LEU A 120 14.15 -5.79 -1.42
CA LEU A 120 13.56 -7.13 -1.52
C LEU A 120 12.97 -7.47 -2.90
N ARG A 121 12.88 -6.51 -3.83
CA ARG A 121 12.30 -6.66 -5.18
C ARG A 121 12.62 -7.99 -5.85
N ARG A 122 13.90 -8.34 -5.94
CA ARG A 122 14.36 -9.57 -6.62
C ARG A 122 13.99 -10.85 -5.87
N ARG A 123 13.90 -10.80 -4.53
CA ARG A 123 13.60 -11.94 -3.68
C ARG A 123 12.09 -12.21 -3.56
N CYS A 124 11.27 -11.18 -3.74
CA CYS A 124 9.82 -11.30 -3.78
C CYS A 124 9.30 -11.71 -5.17
N ALA A 125 10.03 -11.39 -6.24
CA ALA A 125 9.72 -11.90 -7.57
C ALA A 125 9.89 -13.44 -7.66
N PRO A 126 9.03 -14.15 -8.42
CA PRO A 126 7.92 -13.65 -9.22
C PRO A 126 6.58 -13.52 -8.46
N ARG A 127 6.54 -13.76 -7.14
CA ARG A 127 5.29 -13.79 -6.35
C ARG A 127 4.50 -12.49 -6.46
N PHE A 128 5.18 -11.36 -6.28
CA PHE A 128 4.61 -10.02 -6.48
C PHE A 128 5.73 -9.01 -6.79
N ARG A 129 5.35 -7.87 -7.39
CA ARG A 129 6.27 -6.76 -7.68
C ARG A 129 6.43 -5.87 -6.47
N ILE A 130 7.62 -5.32 -6.24
CA ILE A 130 7.79 -4.18 -5.34
C ILE A 130 8.13 -2.97 -6.20
N MET A 131 7.30 -1.93 -6.14
CA MET A 131 7.33 -0.78 -7.06
C MET A 131 7.44 0.53 -6.27
N THR A 132 8.10 1.53 -6.86
CA THR A 132 7.92 2.92 -6.42
C THR A 132 6.55 3.44 -6.90
N PRO A 133 6.05 4.58 -6.38
CA PRO A 133 4.83 5.19 -6.90
C PRO A 133 4.85 5.41 -8.41
N LEU A 134 5.96 5.93 -8.96
CA LEU A 134 6.11 6.16 -10.40
C LEU A 134 6.05 4.85 -11.22
N GLU A 135 6.67 3.77 -10.72
CA GLU A 135 6.60 2.47 -11.38
C GLU A 135 5.20 1.85 -11.30
N ALA A 136 4.51 2.03 -10.18
CA ALA A 136 3.13 1.58 -10.01
C ALA A 136 2.19 2.30 -10.98
N VAL A 137 2.33 3.61 -11.16
CA VAL A 137 1.57 4.39 -12.17
C VAL A 137 1.79 3.81 -13.57
N ARG A 138 3.04 3.62 -13.98
CA ARG A 138 3.38 3.04 -15.29
C ARG A 138 2.82 1.63 -15.47
N TRP A 139 2.84 0.84 -14.41
CA TRP A 139 2.27 -0.51 -14.43
C TRP A 139 0.75 -0.47 -14.62
N VAL A 140 0.05 0.41 -13.88
CA VAL A 140 -1.39 0.60 -14.04
C VAL A 140 -1.75 1.04 -15.45
N ASP A 141 -1.01 1.99 -16.03
CA ASP A 141 -1.23 2.45 -17.40
C ASP A 141 -1.09 1.30 -18.43
N GLY A 142 -0.18 0.37 -18.18
CA GLY A 142 0.00 -0.83 -19.00
C GLY A 142 -1.08 -1.90 -18.84
N LEU A 143 -1.96 -1.83 -17.83
CA LEU A 143 -3.07 -2.77 -17.65
C LEU A 143 -4.22 -2.55 -18.66
N SER A 144 -4.31 -1.36 -19.25
CA SER A 144 -5.36 -1.00 -20.21
C SER A 144 -5.03 -1.38 -21.66
N GLY A 145 -4.01 -2.22 -21.87
CA GLY A 145 -3.58 -2.73 -23.18
C GLY A 145 -4.09 -4.13 -23.47
#